data_AF-A0A1Y3RFH1-F1
#
_entry.id   AF-A0A1Y3RFH1-F1
#
_cell.length_a   1.000
_cell.length_b   1.000
_cell.length_c   1.000
_cell.angle_alpha   90.00
_cell.angle_beta   90.00
_cell.angle_gamma   90.00
#
_symmetry.space_group_name_H-M   'P 1'
#
loop_
_entity.id
_entity.type
_entity.pdbx_description
1 polymer ?
#
loop_
_entity_poly.entity_id
_entity_poly.type
_entity_poly.pdbx_seq_one_letter_code
_entity_poly.pdbx_strand_id
1 'polypeptide(L)'
;MSLPKRDGVQGRYYLIQKPDTNPEVLEHADQCIQDVLDGTAKENHSGYPVVVRNQSGTPFLPSQLLERYLSKLPLKGFPYEEAVTFCDALRRLVGWREIGHTLGKYIKHQVQERFFEIGENEDYFSPFPLCTAWPELRPEDVDENLLRFTCYVAVCYTVYGASDNTIITEHYLDLVSQLRPDMVKQLKTAGSGKLPKDIQRRKTEHFTASANDVFATIRITARDSTEECYAEILDYLCAVLEQEGFPRSYSVEFRGKEKLYLPIPGLPKKGVNQLFACAVQHPNLHPAMARYARLAMREFEWYQNLADEACAMPGTFAVFALGLEGEPWAPLVTEYLDLCDDEHSSLQGKFLHALIRKFGFQPWTLGVLVRGALSMQWLEPAREFRSLIANEESLDALLAVKRRFSAYLLPEENEDPKFRAIAWQSLLWAIWGQASENGGSKVIKTAPKELRERYQEIFQ
;
A
#
# COMPACT_ATOMS: atom_id res chain seq x y z
N MET A 1 1.52 43.89 -19.72
CA MET A 1 2.95 44.11 -19.42
C MET A 1 3.66 42.75 -19.46
N SER A 2 4.98 42.70 -19.67
CA SER A 2 5.70 41.42 -19.65
C SER A 2 6.04 41.08 -18.20
N LEU A 3 5.59 39.91 -17.73
CA LEU A 3 6.00 39.39 -16.42
C LEU A 3 7.54 39.36 -16.30
N PRO A 4 8.09 39.50 -15.08
CA PRO A 4 9.53 39.40 -14.85
C PRO A 4 10.06 38.01 -15.24
N LYS A 5 11.38 37.87 -15.31
CA LYS A 5 12.02 36.56 -15.52
C LYS A 5 11.72 35.64 -14.34
N ARG A 6 11.39 34.38 -14.63
CA ARG A 6 11.18 33.33 -13.64
C ARG A 6 12.46 33.10 -12.81
N ASP A 7 12.28 32.97 -11.51
CA ASP A 7 13.34 32.91 -10.51
C ASP A 7 13.37 31.59 -9.72
N GLY A 8 12.46 30.65 -10.04
CA GLY A 8 12.52 29.27 -9.56
C GLY A 8 13.64 28.45 -10.20
N VAL A 9 13.81 27.21 -9.73
CA VAL A 9 14.84 26.28 -10.22
C VAL A 9 14.82 26.18 -11.75
N GLN A 10 15.96 26.48 -12.39
CA GLN A 10 16.13 26.51 -13.84
C GLN A 10 15.07 27.37 -14.59
N GLY A 11 14.48 28.37 -13.92
CA GLY A 11 13.44 29.22 -14.49
C GLY A 11 12.12 28.49 -14.77
N ARG A 12 11.84 27.37 -14.08
CA ARG A 12 10.62 26.57 -14.31
C ARG A 12 9.33 27.21 -13.78
N TYR A 13 9.41 28.02 -12.73
CA TYR A 13 8.27 28.63 -12.03
C TYR A 13 8.66 29.97 -11.39
N TYR A 14 7.67 30.71 -10.90
CA TYR A 14 7.86 31.92 -10.09
C TYR A 14 7.82 31.60 -8.60
N LEU A 15 8.77 32.11 -7.83
CA LEU A 15 8.71 32.08 -6.38
C LEU A 15 7.78 33.19 -5.89
N ILE A 16 6.78 32.84 -5.08
CA ILE A 16 5.73 33.78 -4.62
C ILE A 16 5.69 34.00 -3.10
N GLN A 17 6.64 33.40 -2.38
CA GLN A 17 6.79 33.57 -0.92
C GLN A 17 7.73 34.72 -0.55
N LYS A 18 8.45 35.30 -1.51
CA LYS A 18 9.40 36.38 -1.22
C LYS A 18 8.63 37.69 -0.93
N PRO A 19 9.03 38.47 0.10
CA PRO A 19 8.35 39.73 0.41
C PRO A 19 8.34 40.75 -0.73
N ASP A 20 9.34 40.71 -1.60
CA ASP A 20 9.55 41.62 -2.74
C ASP A 20 9.02 41.05 -4.08
N THR A 21 8.20 39.99 -4.05
CA THR A 21 7.60 39.41 -5.25
C THR A 21 6.76 40.45 -6.00
N ASN A 22 6.92 40.54 -7.33
CA ASN A 22 6.18 41.46 -8.17
C ASN A 22 4.65 41.25 -8.02
N PRO A 23 3.85 42.32 -7.76
CA PRO A 23 2.40 42.22 -7.60
C PRO A 23 1.68 41.53 -8.77
N GLU A 24 2.09 41.76 -10.01
CA GLU A 24 1.48 41.10 -11.19
C GLU A 24 1.69 39.56 -11.13
N VAL A 25 2.84 39.10 -10.63
CA VAL A 25 3.09 37.65 -10.45
C VAL A 25 2.16 37.08 -9.38
N LEU A 26 1.88 37.84 -8.32
CA LEU A 26 0.96 37.44 -7.26
C LEU A 26 -0.50 37.41 -7.74
N GLU A 27 -0.90 38.33 -8.61
CA GLU A 27 -2.21 38.29 -9.28
C GLU A 27 -2.35 37.06 -10.16
N HIS A 28 -1.32 36.72 -10.94
CA HIS A 28 -1.31 35.48 -11.72
C HIS A 28 -1.36 34.22 -10.83
N ALA A 29 -0.78 34.24 -9.63
CA ALA A 29 -0.87 33.16 -8.67
C ALA A 29 -2.28 33.03 -8.07
N ASP A 30 -2.92 34.16 -7.75
CA ASP A 30 -4.31 34.19 -7.29
C ASP A 30 -5.28 33.71 -8.38
N GLN A 31 -5.04 34.08 -9.63
CA GLN A 31 -5.78 33.53 -10.77
C GLN A 31 -5.53 32.02 -10.90
N CYS A 32 -4.30 31.55 -10.71
CA CYS A 32 -3.98 30.11 -10.74
C CYS A 32 -4.77 29.33 -9.68
N ILE A 33 -4.94 29.89 -8.48
CA ILE A 33 -5.78 29.29 -7.42
C ILE A 33 -7.24 29.17 -7.88
N GLN A 34 -7.79 30.20 -8.53
CA GLN A 34 -9.14 30.13 -9.10
C GLN A 34 -9.21 29.12 -10.24
N ASP A 35 -8.23 29.09 -11.13
CA ASP A 35 -8.17 28.13 -12.24
C ASP A 35 -8.13 26.66 -11.74
N VAL A 36 -7.51 26.41 -10.59
CA VAL A 36 -7.55 25.08 -9.93
C VAL A 36 -8.96 24.74 -9.44
N LEU A 37 -9.66 25.69 -8.81
CA LEU A 37 -11.06 25.51 -8.38
C LEU A 37 -12.00 25.28 -9.57
N ASP A 38 -11.78 26.02 -10.65
CA ASP A 38 -12.56 25.94 -11.88
C ASP A 38 -12.21 24.70 -12.73
N GLY A 39 -11.17 23.95 -12.36
CA GLY A 39 -10.71 22.78 -13.11
C GLY A 39 -10.08 23.11 -14.47
N THR A 40 -9.58 24.34 -14.63
CA THR A 40 -8.98 24.83 -15.88
C THR A 40 -7.45 24.97 -15.83
N ALA A 41 -6.87 24.90 -14.64
CA ALA A 41 -5.42 24.81 -14.44
C ALA A 41 -4.87 23.51 -15.03
N LYS A 42 -3.58 23.52 -15.41
CA LYS A 42 -2.90 22.36 -15.99
C LYS A 42 -1.61 22.06 -15.24
N GLU A 43 -1.42 20.80 -14.89
CA GLU A 43 -0.19 20.27 -14.34
C GLU A 43 0.90 20.10 -15.40
N ASN A 44 2.16 20.05 -14.97
CA ASN A 44 3.27 19.65 -15.81
C ASN A 44 4.28 18.78 -15.06
N HIS A 45 4.25 17.48 -15.36
CA HIS A 45 5.17 16.45 -14.84
C HIS A 45 6.40 16.21 -15.72
N SER A 46 6.60 16.96 -16.81
CA SER A 46 7.70 16.75 -17.77
C SER A 46 9.10 17.06 -17.20
N GLY A 47 9.20 17.42 -15.92
CA GLY A 47 10.46 17.64 -15.22
C GLY A 47 10.23 18.06 -13.78
N TYR A 48 11.26 17.96 -12.95
CA TYR A 48 11.21 18.31 -11.54
C TYR A 48 11.61 19.79 -11.29
N PRO A 49 10.94 20.51 -10.38
CA PRO A 49 9.72 20.12 -9.66
C PRO A 49 8.47 20.17 -10.56
N VAL A 50 7.42 19.47 -10.12
CA VAL A 50 6.07 19.56 -10.70
C VAL A 50 5.57 21.00 -10.54
N VAL A 51 4.90 21.50 -11.57
CA VAL A 51 4.34 22.87 -11.58
C VAL A 51 2.88 22.85 -12.03
N VAL A 52 2.10 23.79 -11.52
CA VAL A 52 0.74 24.09 -12.00
C VAL A 52 0.80 25.36 -12.83
N ARG A 53 0.13 25.34 -13.98
CA ARG A 53 -0.01 26.47 -14.88
C ARG A 53 -1.43 26.99 -14.83
N ASN A 54 -1.55 28.30 -14.69
CA ASN A 54 -2.80 29.01 -14.91
C ASN A 54 -3.19 28.98 -16.41
N GLN A 55 -4.37 29.47 -16.77
CA GLN A 55 -4.85 29.48 -18.16
C GLN A 55 -3.92 30.25 -19.13
N SER A 56 -3.21 31.26 -18.62
CA SER A 56 -2.20 32.02 -19.38
C SER A 56 -0.86 31.29 -19.55
N GLY A 57 -0.73 30.09 -18.99
CA GLY A 57 0.50 29.29 -19.02
C GLY A 57 1.55 29.70 -17.99
N THR A 58 1.22 30.57 -17.04
CA THR A 58 2.14 31.02 -15.98
C THR A 58 2.32 29.91 -14.93
N PRO A 59 3.56 29.41 -14.71
CA PRO A 59 3.81 28.27 -13.84
C PRO A 59 4.13 28.66 -12.38
N PHE A 60 3.58 27.91 -11.44
CA PHE A 60 3.77 28.03 -10.00
C PHE A 60 3.98 26.67 -9.34
N LEU A 61 4.63 26.64 -8.17
CA LEU A 61 4.70 25.43 -7.35
C LEU A 61 3.35 25.16 -6.66
N PRO A 62 2.87 23.90 -6.64
CA PRO A 62 1.63 23.56 -5.95
C PRO A 62 1.66 23.94 -4.46
N SER A 63 2.77 23.67 -3.79
CA SER A 63 2.97 24.00 -2.37
C SER A 63 2.87 25.49 -2.07
N GLN A 64 3.34 26.36 -2.98
CA GLN A 64 3.25 27.81 -2.81
C GLN A 64 1.83 28.34 -3.05
N LEU A 65 1.11 27.77 -4.03
CA LEU A 65 -0.31 28.10 -4.24
C LEU A 65 -1.14 27.73 -3.01
N LEU A 66 -0.87 26.55 -2.43
CA LEU A 66 -1.53 26.08 -1.22
C LEU A 66 -1.28 27.00 -0.02
N GLU A 67 -0.01 27.32 0.26
CA GLU A 67 0.33 28.22 1.37
C GLU A 67 -0.28 29.61 1.19
N ARG A 68 -0.23 30.14 -0.04
CA ARG A 68 -0.84 31.44 -0.37
C ARG A 68 -2.36 31.42 -0.18
N TYR A 69 -3.03 30.33 -0.54
CA TYR A 69 -4.46 30.18 -0.33
C TYR A 69 -4.80 30.12 1.18
N LEU A 70 -4.16 29.22 1.91
CA LEU A 70 -4.45 28.98 3.33
C LEU A 70 -4.10 30.19 4.22
N SER A 71 -3.02 30.91 3.93
CA SER A 71 -2.62 32.11 4.69
C SER A 71 -3.62 33.27 4.61
N LYS A 72 -4.53 33.26 3.62
CA LYS A 72 -5.60 34.25 3.48
C LYS A 72 -6.88 33.87 4.25
N LEU A 73 -7.00 32.64 4.73
CA LEU A 73 -8.19 32.18 5.43
C LEU A 73 -8.22 32.68 6.88
N PRO A 74 -9.39 33.10 7.39
CA PRO A 74 -9.51 33.48 8.79
C PRO A 74 -9.42 32.24 9.69
N LEU A 75 -8.77 32.39 10.84
CA LEU A 75 -8.60 31.30 11.82
C LEU A 75 -9.81 31.17 12.75
N LYS A 76 -10.66 32.20 12.79
CA LYS A 76 -11.95 32.21 13.49
C LYS A 76 -13.06 32.34 12.43
N GLY A 77 -14.08 31.49 12.52
CA GLY A 77 -15.00 31.25 11.42
C GLY A 77 -14.29 30.59 10.24
N PHE A 78 -13.40 29.61 10.50
CA PHE A 78 -12.59 28.99 9.45
C PHE A 78 -13.50 28.41 8.34
N PRO A 79 -13.25 28.73 7.05
CA PRO A 79 -14.08 28.28 5.93
C PRO A 79 -13.70 26.85 5.53
N TYR A 80 -14.19 25.88 6.30
CA TYR A 80 -13.82 24.47 6.17
C TYR A 80 -14.15 23.90 4.79
N GLU A 81 -15.35 24.11 4.27
CA GLU A 81 -15.81 23.51 3.02
C GLU A 81 -15.01 24.04 1.81
N GLU A 82 -14.73 25.34 1.80
CA GLU A 82 -13.92 25.99 0.78
C GLU A 82 -12.48 25.49 0.82
N ALA A 83 -11.91 25.38 2.03
CA ALA A 83 -10.55 24.88 2.21
C ALA A 83 -10.39 23.43 1.74
N VAL A 84 -11.35 22.56 2.09
CA VAL A 84 -11.38 21.18 1.61
C VAL A 84 -11.53 21.13 0.10
N THR A 85 -12.45 21.91 -0.48
CA THR A 85 -12.68 21.95 -1.93
C THR A 85 -11.41 22.30 -2.69
N PHE A 86 -10.68 23.33 -2.25
CA PHE A 86 -9.41 23.71 -2.87
C PHE A 86 -8.34 22.63 -2.71
N CYS A 87 -8.18 22.08 -1.50
CA CYS A 87 -7.18 21.03 -1.24
C CYS A 87 -7.46 19.78 -2.09
N ASP A 88 -8.72 19.37 -2.22
CA ASP A 88 -9.13 18.22 -3.01
C ASP A 88 -8.93 18.48 -4.52
N ALA A 89 -9.22 19.68 -5.01
CA ALA A 89 -8.96 20.07 -6.41
C ALA A 89 -7.46 20.04 -6.72
N LEU A 90 -6.64 20.67 -5.87
CA LEU A 90 -5.19 20.70 -6.05
C LEU A 90 -4.58 19.30 -5.94
N ARG A 91 -5.02 18.48 -4.97
CA ARG A 91 -4.59 17.09 -4.81
C ARG A 91 -4.88 16.27 -6.07
N ARG A 92 -6.07 16.38 -6.65
CA ARG A 92 -6.42 15.65 -7.88
C ARG A 92 -5.56 16.09 -9.06
N LEU A 93 -5.16 17.36 -9.10
CA LEU A 93 -4.34 17.92 -10.17
C LEU A 93 -2.88 17.49 -10.08
N VAL A 94 -2.28 17.48 -8.89
CA VAL A 94 -0.81 17.31 -8.73
C VAL A 94 -0.39 16.09 -7.91
N GLY A 95 -1.33 15.41 -7.28
CA GLY A 95 -1.08 14.32 -6.34
C GLY A 95 -0.82 14.79 -4.91
N TRP A 96 -1.02 13.88 -3.95
CA TRP A 96 -0.86 14.16 -2.52
C TRP A 96 0.59 14.51 -2.13
N ARG A 97 1.57 13.85 -2.74
CA ARG A 97 3.00 14.05 -2.46
C ARG A 97 3.43 15.52 -2.58
N GLU A 98 2.82 16.27 -3.50
CA GLU A 98 3.17 17.67 -3.77
C GLU A 98 2.61 18.66 -2.73
N ILE A 99 1.62 18.25 -1.92
CA ILE A 99 0.89 19.15 -1.00
C ILE A 99 0.87 18.69 0.45
N GLY A 100 1.02 17.39 0.73
CA GLY A 100 0.86 16.81 2.07
C GLY A 100 1.76 17.47 3.10
N HIS A 101 3.05 17.65 2.77
CA HIS A 101 4.02 18.30 3.67
C HIS A 101 3.62 19.75 4.02
N THR A 102 3.10 20.51 3.06
CA THR A 102 2.65 21.88 3.30
C THR A 102 1.42 21.92 4.21
N LEU A 103 0.48 20.99 4.02
CA LEU A 103 -0.66 20.83 4.92
C LEU A 103 -0.21 20.46 6.33
N GLY A 104 0.73 19.53 6.46
CA GLY A 104 1.26 19.14 7.77
C GLY A 104 1.94 20.30 8.50
N LYS A 105 2.71 21.12 7.79
CA LYS A 105 3.27 22.38 8.33
C LYS A 105 2.17 23.36 8.77
N TYR A 106 1.13 23.50 7.97
CA TYR A 106 0.01 24.37 8.31
C TYR A 106 -0.67 23.92 9.62
N ILE A 107 -0.97 22.63 9.78
CA ILE A 107 -1.53 22.07 11.02
C ILE A 107 -0.58 22.28 12.20
N LYS A 108 0.72 22.03 12.01
CA LYS A 108 1.73 22.28 13.05
C LYS A 108 1.67 23.72 13.55
N HIS A 109 1.72 24.70 12.65
CA HIS A 109 1.76 26.12 13.04
C HIS A 109 0.41 26.66 13.53
N GLN A 110 -0.70 26.22 12.95
CA GLN A 110 -2.02 26.80 13.25
C GLN A 110 -2.78 26.07 14.36
N VAL A 111 -2.37 24.85 14.71
CA VAL A 111 -3.05 24.03 15.72
C VAL A 111 -2.09 23.61 16.81
N GLN A 112 -1.03 22.87 16.46
CA GLN A 112 -0.11 22.32 17.47
C GLN A 112 0.60 23.42 18.26
N GLU A 113 1.28 24.35 17.60
CA GLU A 113 2.04 25.42 18.26
C GLU A 113 1.17 26.49 18.95
N ARG A 114 -0.14 26.52 18.65
CA ARG A 114 -1.07 27.54 19.16
C ARG A 114 -1.92 27.09 20.33
N PHE A 115 -2.15 25.79 20.48
CA PHE A 115 -3.09 25.25 21.47
C PHE A 115 -2.44 24.25 22.43
N PHE A 116 -1.18 23.87 22.20
CA PHE A 116 -0.50 22.83 22.97
C PHE A 116 0.83 23.31 23.52
N GLU A 117 1.14 22.85 24.72
CA GLU A 117 2.50 22.83 25.26
C GLU A 117 3.25 21.66 24.63
N ILE A 118 4.44 21.95 24.09
CA ILE A 118 5.28 20.98 23.38
C ILE A 118 6.36 20.50 24.35
N GLY A 119 6.23 19.24 24.79
CA GLY A 119 7.19 18.57 25.65
C GLY A 119 8.31 17.87 24.88
N GLU A 120 9.29 17.37 25.62
CA GLU A 120 10.30 16.45 25.07
C GLU A 120 9.67 15.09 24.74
N ASN A 121 10.24 14.40 23.76
CA ASN A 121 9.85 13.04 23.44
C ASN A 121 10.23 12.11 24.60
N GLU A 122 9.37 11.13 24.91
CA GLU A 122 9.70 10.08 25.88
C GLU A 122 10.82 9.15 25.37
N ASP A 123 11.03 9.07 24.04
CA ASP A 123 12.10 8.31 23.39
C ASP A 123 12.59 8.99 22.10
N TYR A 124 13.87 8.79 21.77
CA TYR A 124 14.55 9.31 20.57
C TYR A 124 13.86 8.90 19.26
N PHE A 125 13.12 7.78 19.27
CA PHE A 125 12.44 7.24 18.09
C PHE A 125 11.04 7.80 17.84
N SER A 126 10.49 8.62 18.74
CA SER A 126 9.15 9.21 18.54
C SER A 126 9.19 10.29 17.45
N PRO A 127 8.41 10.15 16.35
CA PRO A 127 8.46 11.11 15.25
C PRO A 127 7.80 12.46 15.60
N PHE A 128 6.97 12.49 16.66
CA PHE A 128 6.26 13.67 17.13
C PHE A 128 6.53 13.96 18.61
N PRO A 129 6.58 15.24 19.01
CA PRO A 129 6.67 15.64 20.41
C PRO A 129 5.39 15.36 21.17
N LEU A 130 5.55 15.09 22.46
CA LEU A 130 4.43 15.04 23.39
C LEU A 130 3.74 16.41 23.40
N CYS A 131 2.44 16.42 23.12
CA CYS A 131 1.64 17.64 23.06
C CYS A 131 0.53 17.56 24.12
N THR A 132 0.49 18.54 25.01
CA THR A 132 -0.58 18.67 26.03
C THR A 132 -1.34 19.96 25.79
N ALA A 133 -2.67 19.90 25.67
CA ALA A 133 -3.48 21.11 25.48
C ALA A 133 -3.24 22.11 26.62
N TRP A 134 -3.13 23.40 26.29
CA TRP A 134 -2.90 24.44 27.30
C TRP A 134 -4.01 24.44 28.37
N PRO A 135 -3.67 24.40 29.68
CA PRO A 135 -4.66 24.35 30.75
C PRO A 135 -5.63 25.55 30.75
N GLU A 136 -5.16 26.72 30.31
CA GLU A 136 -5.94 27.96 30.27
C GLU A 136 -6.74 28.15 28.97
N LEU A 137 -6.60 27.24 28.00
CA LEU A 137 -7.28 27.35 26.71
C LEU A 137 -8.79 27.16 26.89
N ARG A 138 -9.56 28.19 26.53
CA ARG A 138 -11.01 28.12 26.58
C ARG A 138 -11.55 27.45 25.32
N PRO A 139 -12.58 26.60 25.42
CA PRO A 139 -13.18 25.95 24.25
C PRO A 139 -13.63 26.93 23.16
N GLU A 140 -14.11 28.12 23.52
CA GLU A 140 -14.54 29.17 22.59
C GLU A 140 -13.41 29.85 21.79
N ASP A 141 -12.16 29.71 22.24
CA ASP A 141 -10.98 30.25 21.55
C ASP A 141 -10.46 29.30 20.45
N VAL A 142 -11.01 28.08 20.41
CA VAL A 142 -10.66 27.05 19.42
C VAL A 142 -11.76 26.95 18.37
N ASP A 143 -11.41 27.27 17.13
CA ASP A 143 -12.34 27.19 16.02
C ASP A 143 -12.62 25.72 15.62
N GLU A 144 -13.89 25.34 15.66
CA GLU A 144 -14.32 23.98 15.32
C GLU A 144 -14.01 23.58 13.88
N ASN A 145 -14.15 24.52 12.94
CA ASN A 145 -13.94 24.25 11.53
C ASN A 145 -12.44 24.09 11.23
N LEU A 146 -11.56 24.77 11.97
CA LEU A 146 -10.12 24.52 11.93
C LEU A 146 -9.79 23.11 12.43
N LEU A 147 -10.41 22.65 13.51
CA LEU A 147 -10.23 21.27 13.98
C LEU A 147 -10.79 20.22 13.01
N ARG A 148 -11.93 20.51 12.37
CA ARG A 148 -12.46 19.65 11.27
C ARG A 148 -11.49 19.60 10.10
N PHE A 149 -10.85 20.72 9.77
CA PHE A 149 -9.80 20.77 8.75
C PHE A 149 -8.59 19.93 9.15
N THR A 150 -8.17 19.95 10.41
CA THR A 150 -7.13 19.05 10.94
C THR A 150 -7.51 17.59 10.77
N CYS A 151 -8.75 17.20 11.10
CA CYS A 151 -9.23 15.84 10.86
C CYS A 151 -9.23 15.49 9.37
N TYR A 152 -9.62 16.42 8.49
CA TYR A 152 -9.54 16.22 7.03
C TYR A 152 -8.09 15.95 6.58
N VAL A 153 -7.12 16.76 7.03
CA VAL A 153 -5.70 16.55 6.70
C VAL A 153 -5.20 15.21 7.22
N ALA A 154 -5.57 14.82 8.45
CA ALA A 154 -5.26 13.50 9.01
C ALA A 154 -5.80 12.37 8.11
N VAL A 155 -7.07 12.45 7.71
CA VAL A 155 -7.68 11.47 6.79
C VAL A 155 -6.94 11.41 5.47
N CYS A 156 -6.53 12.55 4.91
CA CYS A 156 -5.77 12.55 3.66
C CYS A 156 -4.42 11.84 3.78
N TYR A 157 -3.73 11.92 4.93
CA TYR A 157 -2.51 11.15 5.18
C TYR A 157 -2.77 9.64 5.17
N THR A 158 -3.89 9.17 5.71
CA THR A 158 -4.27 7.75 5.67
C THR A 158 -4.72 7.30 4.27
N VAL A 159 -5.51 8.12 3.58
CA VAL A 159 -6.13 7.74 2.29
C VAL A 159 -5.14 7.87 1.12
N TYR A 160 -4.31 8.91 1.12
CA TYR A 160 -3.46 9.29 -0.02
C TYR A 160 -1.96 9.32 0.29
N GLY A 161 -1.59 9.20 1.56
CA GLY A 161 -0.19 9.11 1.98
C GLY A 161 0.40 7.72 1.76
N ALA A 162 1.71 7.64 1.92
CA ALA A 162 2.41 6.37 2.10
C ALA A 162 1.93 5.66 3.39
N SER A 163 2.10 4.35 3.44
CA SER A 163 1.58 3.48 4.51
C SER A 163 2.03 3.85 5.93
N ASP A 164 3.25 4.40 6.06
CA ASP A 164 3.85 4.85 7.32
C ASP A 164 3.24 6.15 7.87
N ASN A 165 2.48 6.90 7.04
CA ASN A 165 1.83 8.14 7.46
C ASN A 165 0.65 7.95 8.41
N THR A 166 0.29 6.70 8.73
CA THR A 166 -0.70 6.40 9.76
C THR A 166 -0.32 7.06 11.10
N ILE A 167 0.97 7.13 11.42
CA ILE A 167 1.47 7.79 12.65
C ILE A 167 1.16 9.29 12.66
N ILE A 168 1.21 9.96 11.49
CA ILE A 168 0.83 11.38 11.35
C ILE A 168 -0.67 11.55 11.59
N THR A 169 -1.47 10.62 11.06
CA THR A 169 -2.92 10.61 11.25
C THR A 169 -3.25 10.48 12.73
N GLU A 170 -2.65 9.51 13.42
CA GLU A 170 -2.84 9.28 14.86
C GLU A 170 -2.48 10.53 15.67
N HIS A 171 -1.31 11.12 15.41
CA HIS A 171 -0.88 12.37 16.08
C HIS A 171 -1.91 13.48 15.93
N TYR A 172 -2.40 13.74 14.71
CA TYR A 172 -3.38 14.81 14.48
C TYR A 172 -4.74 14.51 15.12
N LEU A 173 -5.18 13.26 15.11
CA LEU A 173 -6.41 12.87 15.78
C LEU A 173 -6.26 12.94 17.30
N ASP A 174 -5.08 12.69 17.86
CA ASP A 174 -4.81 12.84 19.29
C ASP A 174 -4.83 14.31 19.72
N LEU A 175 -4.25 15.21 18.93
CA LEU A 175 -4.39 16.66 19.14
C LEU A 175 -5.88 17.04 19.18
N VAL A 176 -6.65 16.66 18.16
CA VAL A 176 -8.08 16.99 18.12
C VAL A 176 -8.85 16.33 19.27
N SER A 177 -8.48 15.11 19.68
CA SER A 177 -9.16 14.40 20.77
C SER A 177 -8.99 15.08 22.13
N GLN A 178 -7.87 15.76 22.37
CA GLN A 178 -7.66 16.52 23.60
C GLN A 178 -8.57 17.76 23.67
N LEU A 179 -8.84 18.40 22.53
CA LEU A 179 -9.64 19.62 22.47
C LEU A 179 -11.14 19.34 22.27
N ARG A 180 -11.48 18.38 21.42
CA ARG A 180 -12.85 18.02 20.98
C ARG A 180 -13.00 16.50 20.78
N PRO A 181 -13.03 15.71 21.87
CA PRO A 181 -13.09 14.25 21.80
C PRO A 181 -14.29 13.71 21.01
N ASP A 182 -15.42 14.42 21.03
CA ASP A 182 -16.64 14.04 20.33
C ASP A 182 -16.44 13.93 18.82
N MET A 183 -15.59 14.79 18.24
CA MET A 183 -15.29 14.80 16.81
C MET A 183 -14.58 13.52 16.39
N VAL A 184 -13.53 13.14 17.13
CA VAL A 184 -12.77 11.90 16.87
C VAL A 184 -13.64 10.67 17.15
N LYS A 185 -14.52 10.72 18.16
CA LYS A 185 -15.48 9.65 18.43
C LYS A 185 -16.47 9.43 17.28
N GLN A 186 -16.92 10.50 16.63
CA GLN A 186 -17.76 10.42 15.43
C GLN A 186 -16.99 9.76 14.28
N LEU A 187 -15.74 10.17 14.02
CA LEU A 187 -14.89 9.56 13.00
C LEU A 187 -14.66 8.06 13.25
N LYS A 188 -14.44 7.65 14.52
CA LYS A 188 -14.31 6.23 14.88
C LYS A 188 -15.56 5.42 14.56
N THR A 189 -16.74 6.06 14.58
CA THR A 189 -18.04 5.41 14.45
C THR A 189 -18.60 5.43 13.02
N ALA A 190 -18.33 6.52 12.28
CA ALA A 190 -18.92 6.82 10.97
C ALA A 190 -17.87 7.02 9.86
N GLY A 191 -16.58 6.96 10.17
CA GLY A 191 -15.53 7.36 9.21
C GLY A 191 -15.69 8.82 8.81
N SER A 192 -15.27 9.16 7.60
CA SER A 192 -15.32 10.54 7.10
C SER A 192 -16.74 10.98 6.70
N GLY A 193 -17.67 10.03 6.59
CA GLY A 193 -19.00 10.24 6.03
C GLY A 193 -19.05 10.24 4.49
N LYS A 194 -17.91 10.10 3.79
CA LYS A 194 -17.86 10.04 2.32
C LYS A 194 -18.28 8.68 1.75
N LEU A 195 -18.13 7.60 2.52
CA LEU A 195 -18.56 6.26 2.08
C LEU A 195 -20.09 6.17 1.98
N PRO A 196 -20.64 5.49 0.95
CA PRO A 196 -22.07 5.17 0.89
C PRO A 196 -22.55 4.44 2.15
N LYS A 197 -23.79 4.70 2.58
CA LYS A 197 -24.32 4.14 3.86
C LYS A 197 -24.28 2.60 3.91
N ASP A 198 -24.54 1.94 2.79
CA ASP A 198 -24.53 0.48 2.67
C ASP A 198 -23.11 -0.12 2.63
N ILE A 199 -22.11 0.69 2.30
CA ILE A 199 -20.68 0.35 2.38
C ILE A 199 -20.15 0.62 3.78
N GLN A 200 -20.53 1.75 4.39
CA GLN A 200 -20.17 2.08 5.76
C GLN A 200 -20.66 1.01 6.75
N ARG A 201 -21.91 0.53 6.56
CA ARG A 201 -22.50 -0.55 7.37
C ARG A 201 -23.38 -1.43 6.49
N ARG A 202 -23.08 -2.73 6.48
CA ARG A 202 -23.89 -3.75 5.80
C ARG A 202 -24.35 -4.80 6.79
N LYS A 203 -25.62 -5.17 6.72
CA LYS A 203 -26.21 -6.24 7.52
C LYS A 203 -27.10 -7.08 6.62
N THR A 204 -26.75 -8.34 6.45
CA THR A 204 -27.54 -9.32 5.70
C THR A 204 -28.00 -10.43 6.65
N GLU A 205 -28.61 -11.49 6.10
CA GLU A 205 -28.87 -12.73 6.83
C GLU A 205 -27.55 -13.37 7.30
N HIS A 206 -26.55 -13.39 6.41
CA HIS A 206 -25.31 -14.14 6.55
C HIS A 206 -24.19 -13.40 7.29
N PHE A 207 -24.13 -12.07 7.23
CA PHE A 207 -23.05 -11.34 7.91
C PHE A 207 -23.44 -9.92 8.35
N THR A 208 -22.57 -9.34 9.17
CA THR A 208 -22.55 -7.91 9.46
C THR A 208 -21.16 -7.37 9.14
N ALA A 209 -21.09 -6.23 8.48
CA ALA A 209 -19.84 -5.54 8.23
C ALA A 209 -19.92 -4.04 8.42
N SER A 210 -18.77 -3.45 8.65
CA SER A 210 -18.57 -2.00 8.65
C SER A 210 -17.22 -1.64 8.06
N ALA A 211 -17.18 -0.57 7.27
CA ALA A 211 -15.95 0.02 6.75
C ALA A 211 -15.75 1.43 7.33
N ASN A 212 -14.51 1.75 7.68
CA ASN A 212 -14.10 3.05 8.17
C ASN A 212 -12.87 3.51 7.37
N ASP A 213 -13.04 4.54 6.55
CA ASP A 213 -12.02 5.11 5.68
C ASP A 213 -11.01 6.01 6.41
N VAL A 214 -11.36 6.52 7.59
CA VAL A 214 -10.45 7.34 8.43
C VAL A 214 -9.40 6.47 9.10
N PHE A 215 -9.82 5.31 9.59
CA PHE A 215 -8.95 4.35 10.29
C PHE A 215 -8.59 3.15 9.42
N ALA A 216 -8.82 3.26 8.11
CA ALA A 216 -8.57 2.23 7.12
C ALA A 216 -8.96 0.82 7.60
N THR A 217 -10.16 0.64 8.15
CA THR A 217 -10.56 -0.61 8.80
C THR A 217 -11.83 -1.18 8.19
N ILE A 218 -11.79 -2.45 7.83
CA ILE A 218 -12.94 -3.26 7.44
C ILE A 218 -13.18 -4.31 8.53
N ARG A 219 -14.36 -4.28 9.15
CA ARG A 219 -14.79 -5.27 10.14
C ARG A 219 -15.88 -6.13 9.56
N ILE A 220 -15.73 -7.45 9.64
CA ILE A 220 -16.70 -8.42 9.12
C ILE A 220 -16.94 -9.48 10.19
N THR A 221 -18.21 -9.75 10.48
CA THR A 221 -18.63 -10.88 11.33
C THR A 221 -19.60 -11.74 10.55
N ALA A 222 -19.15 -12.93 10.16
CA ALA A 222 -19.98 -13.95 9.53
C ALA A 222 -20.84 -14.67 10.58
N ARG A 223 -22.12 -14.91 10.25
CA ARG A 223 -23.09 -15.59 11.12
C ARG A 223 -23.21 -17.07 10.83
N ASP A 224 -22.82 -17.47 9.63
CA ASP A 224 -22.70 -18.87 9.19
C ASP A 224 -21.46 -19.03 8.30
N SER A 225 -21.25 -20.23 7.79
CA SER A 225 -20.10 -20.62 6.97
C SER A 225 -20.56 -21.23 5.64
N THR A 226 -21.66 -20.71 5.07
CA THR A 226 -22.18 -21.13 3.76
C THR A 226 -21.42 -20.48 2.61
N GLU A 227 -21.56 -21.05 1.40
CA GLU A 227 -20.99 -20.48 0.17
C GLU A 227 -21.53 -19.07 -0.06
N GLU A 228 -22.83 -18.88 0.13
CA GLU A 228 -23.55 -17.62 -0.03
C GLU A 228 -23.02 -16.54 0.93
N CYS A 229 -22.74 -16.91 2.18
CA CYS A 229 -22.14 -16.00 3.16
C CYS A 229 -20.78 -15.46 2.69
N TYR A 230 -19.90 -16.35 2.24
CA TYR A 230 -18.57 -15.93 1.75
C TYR A 230 -18.67 -15.18 0.41
N ALA A 231 -19.62 -15.52 -0.46
CA ALA A 231 -19.89 -14.76 -1.68
C ALA A 231 -20.26 -13.30 -1.37
N GLU A 232 -21.23 -13.07 -0.48
CA GLU A 232 -21.65 -11.72 -0.10
C GLU A 232 -20.52 -10.93 0.58
N ILE A 233 -19.67 -11.60 1.36
CA ILE A 233 -18.50 -10.97 2.00
C ILE A 233 -17.46 -10.55 0.95
N LEU A 234 -17.16 -11.40 -0.04
CA LEU A 234 -16.22 -11.08 -1.11
C LEU A 234 -16.73 -9.93 -1.98
N ASP A 235 -18.03 -9.91 -2.27
CA ASP A 235 -18.67 -8.80 -2.99
C ASP A 235 -18.63 -7.51 -2.19
N TYR A 236 -18.87 -7.56 -0.87
CA TYR A 236 -18.72 -6.40 0.01
C TYR A 236 -17.28 -5.89 0.04
N LEU A 237 -16.29 -6.76 0.16
CA LEU A 237 -14.88 -6.37 0.13
C LEU A 237 -14.53 -5.66 -1.18
N CYS A 238 -14.93 -6.21 -2.33
CA CYS A 238 -14.70 -5.57 -3.63
C CYS A 238 -15.36 -4.18 -3.69
N ALA A 239 -16.63 -4.08 -3.26
CA ALA A 239 -17.36 -2.82 -3.28
C ALA A 239 -16.74 -1.74 -2.38
N VAL A 240 -16.09 -2.12 -1.26
CA VAL A 240 -15.30 -1.21 -0.43
C VAL A 240 -14.04 -0.74 -1.16
N LEU A 241 -13.28 -1.65 -1.78
CA LEU A 241 -12.01 -1.32 -2.46
C LEU A 241 -12.17 -0.54 -3.77
N GLU A 242 -13.34 -0.61 -4.37
CA GLU A 242 -13.75 0.19 -5.53
C GLU A 242 -14.05 1.66 -5.15
N GLN A 243 -14.24 1.98 -3.87
CA GLN A 243 -14.42 3.37 -3.44
C GLN A 243 -13.11 4.15 -3.60
N GLU A 244 -13.15 5.24 -4.35
CA GLU A 244 -11.96 6.11 -4.57
C GLU A 244 -11.37 6.62 -3.25
N GLY A 245 -12.22 6.88 -2.26
CA GLY A 245 -11.83 7.41 -0.95
C GLY A 245 -11.45 6.37 0.10
N PHE A 246 -11.41 5.07 -0.23
CA PHE A 246 -10.97 4.05 0.73
C PHE A 246 -9.44 3.85 0.67
N PRO A 247 -8.74 3.85 1.82
CA PRO A 247 -7.29 3.66 1.88
C PRO A 247 -6.82 2.35 1.25
N ARG A 248 -5.58 2.36 0.74
CA ARG A 248 -4.96 1.19 0.08
C ARG A 248 -4.20 0.29 1.05
N SER A 249 -3.57 0.88 2.07
CA SER A 249 -3.19 0.18 3.30
C SER A 249 -4.38 0.16 4.26
N TYR A 250 -4.82 -1.01 4.69
CA TYR A 250 -6.00 -1.16 5.55
C TYR A 250 -5.99 -2.44 6.39
N SER A 251 -6.81 -2.48 7.43
CA SER A 251 -7.02 -3.65 8.28
C SER A 251 -8.27 -4.43 7.85
N VAL A 252 -8.18 -5.76 7.83
CA VAL A 252 -9.35 -6.65 7.76
C VAL A 252 -9.50 -7.41 9.07
N GLU A 253 -10.52 -7.05 9.84
CA GLU A 253 -10.92 -7.74 11.07
C GLU A 253 -12.10 -8.67 10.78
N PHE A 254 -11.79 -9.93 10.47
CA PHE A 254 -12.82 -10.95 10.22
C PHE A 254 -13.05 -11.86 11.43
N ARG A 255 -14.32 -12.19 11.69
CA ARG A 255 -14.75 -13.20 12.66
C ARG A 255 -15.77 -14.14 12.02
N GLY A 256 -15.39 -15.40 11.81
CA GLY A 256 -16.30 -16.49 11.41
C GLY A 256 -16.44 -17.58 12.46
N LYS A 257 -17.43 -18.47 12.26
CA LYS A 257 -17.71 -19.64 13.12
C LYS A 257 -16.56 -20.66 13.08
N GLU A 258 -16.15 -21.05 11.88
CA GLU A 258 -15.09 -22.04 11.69
C GLU A 258 -13.71 -21.47 11.95
N LYS A 259 -12.90 -22.12 12.78
CA LYS A 259 -11.52 -21.70 13.08
C LYS A 259 -10.49 -22.38 12.18
N LEU A 260 -10.75 -22.29 10.87
CA LEU A 260 -9.86 -22.80 9.83
C LEU A 260 -8.89 -21.71 9.40
N TYR A 261 -7.67 -22.11 9.05
CA TYR A 261 -6.58 -21.24 8.62
C TYR A 261 -5.83 -21.95 7.49
N LEU A 262 -5.14 -21.20 6.64
CA LEU A 262 -4.37 -21.78 5.55
C LEU A 262 -3.31 -22.75 6.08
N PRO A 263 -3.11 -23.91 5.42
CA PRO A 263 -2.17 -24.94 5.85
C PRO A 263 -0.71 -24.57 5.50
N ILE A 264 -0.30 -23.35 5.81
CA ILE A 264 1.02 -22.79 5.53
C ILE A 264 1.68 -22.48 6.88
N PRO A 265 2.72 -23.23 7.29
CA PRO A 265 3.42 -23.01 8.55
C PRO A 265 3.97 -21.58 8.67
N GLY A 266 3.83 -20.98 9.86
CA GLY A 266 4.36 -19.65 10.15
C GLY A 266 3.50 -18.47 9.69
N LEU A 267 2.31 -18.71 9.10
CA LEU A 267 1.34 -17.65 8.87
C LEU A 267 0.63 -17.21 10.16
N PRO A 268 0.29 -15.92 10.31
CA PRO A 268 -0.44 -15.45 11.46
C PRO A 268 -1.88 -15.98 11.48
N LYS A 269 -2.36 -16.42 12.65
CA LYS A 269 -3.76 -16.89 12.86
C LYS A 269 -4.71 -15.71 13.05
N LYS A 270 -4.75 -14.80 12.08
CA LYS A 270 -5.58 -13.59 12.08
C LYS A 270 -6.88 -13.80 11.29
N GLY A 271 -7.84 -12.89 11.48
CA GLY A 271 -9.16 -12.98 10.83
C GLY A 271 -9.07 -13.07 9.31
N VAL A 272 -8.19 -12.29 8.67
CA VAL A 272 -8.02 -12.32 7.22
C VAL A 272 -7.55 -13.69 6.70
N ASN A 273 -6.66 -14.37 7.43
CA ASN A 273 -6.26 -15.75 7.11
C ASN A 273 -7.44 -16.70 7.25
N GLN A 274 -8.21 -16.57 8.33
CA GLN A 274 -9.43 -17.35 8.56
C GLN A 274 -10.43 -17.18 7.42
N LEU A 275 -10.68 -15.95 6.99
CA LEU A 275 -11.63 -15.63 5.92
C LEU A 275 -11.30 -16.41 4.64
N PHE A 276 -10.08 -16.28 4.13
CA PHE A 276 -9.71 -16.91 2.86
C PHE A 276 -9.50 -18.42 2.97
N ALA A 277 -9.11 -18.93 4.14
CA ALA A 277 -9.06 -20.37 4.39
C ALA A 277 -10.45 -21.02 4.41
N CYS A 278 -11.49 -20.30 4.82
CA CYS A 278 -12.86 -20.78 4.73
C CYS A 278 -13.42 -20.62 3.31
N ALA A 279 -13.28 -19.43 2.71
CA ALA A 279 -13.84 -19.14 1.40
C ALA A 279 -13.31 -20.06 0.28
N VAL A 280 -12.02 -20.43 0.33
CA VAL A 280 -11.39 -21.28 -0.71
C VAL A 280 -11.96 -22.70 -0.76
N GLN A 281 -12.65 -23.16 0.29
CA GLN A 281 -13.31 -24.47 0.28
C GLN A 281 -14.49 -24.55 -0.69
N HIS A 282 -14.94 -23.40 -1.22
CA HIS A 282 -16.02 -23.29 -2.19
C HIS A 282 -15.44 -22.93 -3.57
N PRO A 283 -15.28 -23.90 -4.50
CA PRO A 283 -14.67 -23.66 -5.81
C PRO A 283 -15.35 -22.56 -6.65
N ASN A 284 -16.67 -22.40 -6.51
CA ASN A 284 -17.41 -21.35 -7.20
C ASN A 284 -17.01 -19.93 -6.78
N LEU A 285 -16.40 -19.76 -5.60
CA LEU A 285 -15.96 -18.47 -5.09
C LEU A 285 -14.55 -18.09 -5.54
N HIS A 286 -13.78 -19.03 -6.12
CA HIS A 286 -12.40 -18.77 -6.50
C HIS A 286 -12.23 -17.57 -7.46
N PRO A 287 -13.09 -17.38 -8.49
CA PRO A 287 -13.03 -16.18 -9.33
C PRO A 287 -13.28 -14.87 -8.55
N ALA A 288 -14.18 -14.89 -7.56
CA ALA A 288 -14.45 -13.72 -6.73
C ALA A 288 -13.29 -13.41 -5.77
N MET A 289 -12.62 -14.44 -5.24
CA MET A 289 -11.38 -14.28 -4.47
C MET A 289 -10.25 -13.67 -5.31
N ALA A 290 -10.11 -14.12 -6.57
CA ALA A 290 -9.11 -13.56 -7.48
C ALA A 290 -9.41 -12.10 -7.85
N ARG A 291 -10.70 -11.76 -8.03
CA ARG A 291 -11.15 -10.38 -8.24
C ARG A 291 -10.79 -9.50 -7.04
N TYR A 292 -11.07 -9.96 -5.82
CA TYR A 292 -10.65 -9.27 -4.59
C TYR A 292 -9.14 -9.07 -4.56
N ALA A 293 -8.36 -10.13 -4.81
CA ALA A 293 -6.90 -10.07 -4.77
C ALA A 293 -6.37 -8.98 -5.71
N ARG A 294 -6.82 -8.95 -6.97
CA ARG A 294 -6.38 -7.93 -7.94
C ARG A 294 -6.81 -6.51 -7.61
N LEU A 295 -7.95 -6.32 -6.94
CA LEU A 295 -8.36 -5.00 -6.45
C LEU A 295 -7.50 -4.53 -5.26
N ALA A 296 -7.06 -5.48 -4.43
CA ALA A 296 -6.33 -5.22 -3.20
C ALA A 296 -4.82 -5.02 -3.41
N MET A 297 -4.19 -5.87 -4.23
CA MET A 297 -2.73 -5.92 -4.40
C MET A 297 -2.20 -4.64 -5.02
N ARG A 298 -1.26 -4.00 -4.31
CA ARG A 298 -0.52 -2.82 -4.74
C ARG A 298 0.84 -2.81 -4.06
N GLU A 299 1.87 -2.52 -4.84
CA GLU A 299 3.22 -2.34 -4.34
C GLU A 299 3.24 -1.26 -3.23
N PHE A 300 4.04 -1.50 -2.18
CA PHE A 300 4.21 -0.62 -1.01
C PHE A 300 2.95 -0.39 -0.14
N GLU A 301 1.91 -1.20 -0.28
CA GLU A 301 0.70 -1.13 0.56
C GLU A 301 0.57 -2.35 1.47
N TRP A 302 0.09 -2.16 2.70
CA TRP A 302 0.18 -3.16 3.76
C TRP A 302 -1.13 -3.35 4.54
N TYR A 303 -1.36 -4.57 5.03
CA TYR A 303 -2.38 -4.80 6.05
C TYR A 303 -1.97 -4.13 7.37
N GLN A 304 -2.66 -3.07 7.80
CA GLN A 304 -2.28 -2.30 8.99
C GLN A 304 -2.36 -3.07 10.32
N ASN A 305 -3.13 -4.17 10.38
CA ASN A 305 -3.24 -5.02 11.56
C ASN A 305 -2.25 -6.19 11.59
N LEU A 306 -1.27 -6.17 10.68
CA LEU A 306 -0.13 -7.07 10.58
C LEU A 306 1.15 -6.23 10.58
N ALA A 307 2.11 -6.59 11.44
CA ALA A 307 3.37 -5.87 11.59
C ALA A 307 4.54 -6.87 11.62
N ASP A 308 5.75 -6.34 11.54
CA ASP A 308 7.01 -7.08 11.64
C ASP A 308 7.05 -8.27 10.66
N GLU A 309 7.44 -9.44 11.13
CA GLU A 309 7.52 -10.71 10.40
C GLU A 309 6.18 -11.24 9.85
N ALA A 310 5.08 -10.57 10.20
CA ALA A 310 3.74 -10.88 9.68
C ALA A 310 3.25 -9.85 8.66
N CYS A 311 4.04 -8.81 8.35
CA CYS A 311 3.70 -7.80 7.36
C CYS A 311 3.36 -8.47 6.02
N ALA A 312 2.27 -8.00 5.40
CA ALA A 312 1.74 -8.59 4.18
C ALA A 312 0.93 -7.57 3.39
N MET A 313 1.06 -7.62 2.08
CA MET A 313 0.28 -6.81 1.16
C MET A 313 -1.21 -7.21 1.20
N PRO A 314 -2.15 -6.26 1.07
CA PRO A 314 -3.54 -6.59 0.85
C PRO A 314 -3.72 -7.54 -0.34
N GLY A 315 -4.50 -8.60 -0.15
CA GLY A 315 -4.64 -9.70 -1.12
C GLY A 315 -3.79 -10.95 -0.85
N THR A 316 -2.68 -10.88 -0.09
CA THR A 316 -1.76 -12.01 0.15
C THR A 316 -2.47 -13.32 0.51
N PHE A 317 -3.39 -13.31 1.48
CA PHE A 317 -4.08 -14.52 1.93
C PHE A 317 -5.03 -15.11 0.90
N ALA A 318 -5.65 -14.28 0.03
CA ALA A 318 -6.49 -14.75 -1.05
C ALA A 318 -5.64 -15.45 -2.13
N VAL A 319 -4.50 -14.85 -2.48
CA VAL A 319 -3.54 -15.42 -3.43
C VAL A 319 -2.98 -16.73 -2.90
N PHE A 320 -2.58 -16.79 -1.63
CA PHE A 320 -2.04 -18.02 -1.05
C PHE A 320 -3.07 -19.14 -1.00
N ALA A 321 -4.33 -18.81 -0.68
CA ALA A 321 -5.41 -19.77 -0.70
C ALA A 321 -5.58 -20.36 -2.11
N LEU A 322 -5.73 -19.50 -3.12
CA LEU A 322 -5.92 -19.91 -4.52
C LEU A 322 -4.70 -20.62 -5.11
N GLY A 323 -3.49 -20.16 -4.79
CA GLY A 323 -2.25 -20.79 -5.25
C GLY A 323 -2.11 -22.23 -4.76
N LEU A 324 -2.66 -22.54 -3.58
CA LEU A 324 -2.73 -23.92 -3.10
C LEU A 324 -3.82 -24.76 -3.79
N GLU A 325 -4.71 -24.18 -4.60
CA GLU A 325 -5.68 -24.93 -5.42
C GLU A 325 -5.10 -25.43 -6.74
N GLY A 326 -3.90 -24.96 -7.13
CA GLY A 326 -3.08 -25.54 -8.20
C GLY A 326 -2.82 -24.63 -9.39
N GLU A 327 -2.38 -25.25 -10.49
CA GLU A 327 -1.86 -24.59 -11.70
C GLU A 327 -2.74 -23.46 -12.29
N PRO A 328 -4.09 -23.54 -12.33
CA PRO A 328 -4.91 -22.47 -12.89
C PRO A 328 -4.71 -21.10 -12.22
N TRP A 329 -4.20 -21.07 -10.99
CA TRP A 329 -3.96 -19.85 -10.22
C TRP A 329 -2.51 -19.37 -10.26
N ALA A 330 -1.61 -20.10 -10.93
CA ALA A 330 -0.21 -19.70 -11.08
C ALA A 330 -0.04 -18.26 -11.63
N PRO A 331 -0.83 -17.79 -12.63
CA PRO A 331 -0.73 -16.41 -13.10
C PRO A 331 -1.03 -15.36 -12.01
N LEU A 332 -2.04 -15.59 -11.17
CA LEU A 332 -2.37 -14.68 -10.07
C LEU A 332 -1.24 -14.67 -9.01
N VAL A 333 -0.64 -15.83 -8.75
CA VAL A 333 0.50 -15.94 -7.84
C VAL A 333 1.71 -15.20 -8.39
N THR A 334 2.00 -15.28 -9.69
CA THR A 334 3.12 -14.53 -10.28
C THR A 334 2.84 -13.03 -10.29
N GLU A 335 1.62 -12.59 -10.63
CA GLU A 335 1.20 -11.18 -10.50
C GLU A 335 1.44 -10.65 -9.07
N TYR A 336 1.13 -11.46 -8.05
CA TYR A 336 1.37 -11.11 -6.65
C TYR A 336 2.86 -11.00 -6.30
N LEU A 337 3.68 -11.95 -6.76
CA LEU A 337 5.12 -11.98 -6.47
C LEU A 337 5.85 -10.80 -7.14
N ASP A 338 5.38 -10.37 -8.31
CA ASP A 338 5.93 -9.20 -9.01
C ASP A 338 5.66 -7.87 -8.28
N LEU A 339 4.66 -7.84 -7.39
CA LEU A 339 4.33 -6.69 -6.55
C LEU A 339 4.92 -6.77 -5.13
N CYS A 340 5.53 -7.90 -4.77
CA CYS A 340 6.13 -8.07 -3.45
C CYS A 340 7.43 -7.29 -3.38
N ASP A 341 7.51 -6.40 -2.40
CA ASP A 341 8.74 -5.71 -2.02
C ASP A 341 9.71 -6.69 -1.34
N ASP A 342 10.97 -6.65 -1.76
CA ASP A 342 12.02 -7.58 -1.35
C ASP A 342 12.56 -7.32 0.07
N GLU A 343 12.28 -6.16 0.65
CA GLU A 343 12.70 -5.76 2.00
C GLU A 343 11.64 -6.05 3.09
N HIS A 344 10.35 -5.95 2.78
CA HIS A 344 9.30 -5.81 3.80
C HIS A 344 8.32 -6.99 3.90
N SER A 345 8.15 -7.80 2.86
CA SER A 345 7.26 -8.96 2.89
C SER A 345 8.06 -10.26 3.05
N SER A 346 7.79 -11.04 4.12
CA SER A 346 8.47 -12.33 4.36
C SER A 346 7.56 -13.55 4.19
N LEU A 347 6.24 -13.35 4.10
CA LEU A 347 5.27 -14.46 4.10
C LEU A 347 5.26 -15.28 2.80
N GLN A 348 5.67 -14.68 1.67
CA GLN A 348 5.70 -15.35 0.38
C GLN A 348 6.71 -16.50 0.34
N GLY A 349 7.81 -16.42 1.09
CA GLY A 349 8.74 -17.56 1.24
C GLY A 349 8.08 -18.78 1.88
N LYS A 350 7.30 -18.57 2.94
CA LYS A 350 6.53 -19.63 3.63
C LYS A 350 5.50 -20.27 2.69
N PHE A 351 4.83 -19.45 1.88
CA PHE A 351 3.89 -19.94 0.87
C PHE A 351 4.59 -20.78 -0.20
N LEU A 352 5.73 -20.33 -0.74
CA LEU A 352 6.50 -21.06 -1.76
C LEU A 352 6.95 -22.44 -1.23
N HIS A 353 7.37 -22.52 0.03
CA HIS A 353 7.67 -23.81 0.68
C HIS A 353 6.45 -24.73 0.73
N ALA A 354 5.28 -24.21 1.10
CA ALA A 354 4.05 -24.98 1.15
C ALA A 354 3.57 -25.42 -0.25
N LEU A 355 3.70 -24.55 -1.26
CA LEU A 355 3.35 -24.84 -2.65
C LEU A 355 4.17 -26.02 -3.19
N ILE A 356 5.50 -25.97 -3.06
CA ILE A 356 6.40 -27.03 -3.51
C ILE A 356 6.20 -28.31 -2.71
N ARG A 357 5.92 -28.22 -1.40
CA ARG A 357 5.57 -29.42 -0.61
C ARG A 357 4.30 -30.10 -1.12
N LYS A 358 3.31 -29.32 -1.56
CA LYS A 358 2.02 -29.85 -2.03
C LYS A 358 2.10 -30.44 -3.43
N PHE A 359 2.78 -29.77 -4.35
CA PHE A 359 2.74 -30.12 -5.79
C PHE A 359 4.07 -30.65 -6.35
N GLY A 360 5.17 -30.56 -5.57
CA GLY A 360 6.50 -30.89 -6.06
C GLY A 360 7.04 -29.86 -7.05
N PHE A 361 8.11 -30.26 -7.74
CA PHE A 361 8.74 -29.47 -8.79
C PHE A 361 8.16 -29.85 -10.15
N GLN A 362 7.21 -29.05 -10.62
CA GLN A 362 6.55 -29.16 -11.91
C GLN A 362 6.87 -27.91 -12.73
N PRO A 363 6.67 -27.91 -14.06
CA PRO A 363 6.96 -26.73 -14.88
C PRO A 363 6.29 -25.45 -14.36
N TRP A 364 5.02 -25.52 -13.95
CA TRP A 364 4.29 -24.36 -13.45
C TRP A 364 4.74 -23.93 -12.03
N THR A 365 5.01 -24.87 -11.11
CA THR A 365 5.50 -24.52 -9.76
C THR A 365 6.91 -23.96 -9.81
N LEU A 366 7.75 -24.44 -10.73
CA LEU A 366 9.06 -23.86 -11.00
C LEU A 366 8.95 -22.46 -11.58
N GLY A 367 7.99 -22.21 -12.49
CA GLY A 367 7.71 -20.86 -12.97
C GLY A 367 7.35 -19.89 -11.84
N VAL A 368 6.48 -20.33 -10.91
CA VAL A 368 6.19 -19.56 -9.69
C VAL A 368 7.43 -19.37 -8.82
N LEU A 369 8.25 -20.42 -8.65
CA LEU A 369 9.47 -20.35 -7.84
C LEU A 369 10.52 -19.40 -8.44
N VAL A 370 10.60 -19.25 -9.77
CA VAL A 370 11.44 -18.24 -10.41
C VAL A 370 11.03 -16.85 -9.96
N ARG A 371 9.74 -16.49 -10.09
CA ARG A 371 9.24 -15.18 -9.62
C ARG A 371 9.46 -15.02 -8.12
N GLY A 372 9.22 -16.07 -7.35
CA GLY A 372 9.39 -16.07 -5.90
C GLY A 372 10.84 -15.89 -5.43
N ALA A 373 11.81 -16.42 -6.17
CA ALA A 373 13.23 -16.21 -5.89
C ALA A 373 13.71 -14.80 -6.27
N LEU A 374 12.95 -14.08 -7.09
CA LEU A 374 13.22 -12.70 -7.48
C LEU A 374 12.44 -11.69 -6.65
N SER A 375 11.34 -12.10 -6.01
CA SER A 375 10.50 -11.26 -5.16
C SER A 375 11.03 -11.06 -3.73
N MET A 376 12.28 -11.42 -3.47
CA MET A 376 12.97 -11.24 -2.19
C MET A 376 14.48 -11.37 -2.39
N GLN A 377 15.27 -10.73 -1.51
CA GLN A 377 16.73 -10.77 -1.62
C GLN A 377 17.28 -12.20 -1.51
N TRP A 378 16.74 -13.01 -0.59
CA TRP A 378 17.18 -14.39 -0.37
C TRP A 378 16.02 -15.29 0.08
N LEU A 379 15.54 -16.15 -0.80
CA LEU A 379 14.62 -17.21 -0.42
C LEU A 379 15.38 -18.29 0.36
N GLU A 380 15.08 -18.42 1.65
CA GLU A 380 15.64 -19.48 2.48
C GLU A 380 15.24 -20.86 1.90
N PRO A 381 16.19 -21.76 1.62
CA PRO A 381 15.89 -23.06 1.04
C PRO A 381 15.23 -23.97 2.07
N ALA A 382 14.08 -24.56 1.73
CA ALA A 382 13.45 -25.57 2.57
C ALA A 382 14.28 -26.86 2.54
N ARG A 383 14.54 -27.45 3.73
CA ARG A 383 15.40 -28.65 3.88
C ARG A 383 14.99 -29.81 2.98
N GLU A 384 13.69 -29.98 2.80
CA GLU A 384 13.07 -31.06 2.02
C GLU A 384 13.17 -30.87 0.50
N PHE A 385 13.43 -29.66 -0.01
CA PHE A 385 13.49 -29.39 -1.47
C PHE A 385 14.54 -30.27 -2.15
N ARG A 386 15.69 -30.47 -1.49
CA ARG A 386 16.77 -31.34 -2.01
C ARG A 386 16.31 -32.79 -2.23
N SER A 387 15.40 -33.28 -1.39
CA SER A 387 14.83 -34.63 -1.55
C SER A 387 13.72 -34.64 -2.58
N LEU A 388 12.87 -33.61 -2.60
CA LEU A 388 11.75 -33.50 -3.55
C LEU A 388 12.21 -33.34 -5.00
N ILE A 389 13.32 -32.64 -5.24
CA ILE A 389 13.85 -32.47 -6.60
C ILE A 389 14.69 -33.66 -7.10
N ALA A 390 15.06 -34.60 -6.23
CA ALA A 390 15.99 -35.69 -6.55
C ALA A 390 15.33 -36.86 -7.29
N ASN A 391 14.60 -36.57 -8.37
CA ASN A 391 14.01 -37.54 -9.28
C ASN A 391 14.06 -37.02 -10.72
N GLU A 392 13.86 -37.93 -11.69
CA GLU A 392 13.97 -37.63 -13.13
C GLU A 392 12.97 -36.55 -13.59
N GLU A 393 11.70 -36.69 -13.21
CA GLU A 393 10.61 -35.79 -13.61
C GLU A 393 10.86 -34.35 -13.17
N SER A 394 11.22 -34.14 -11.89
CA SER A 394 11.51 -32.82 -11.34
C SER A 394 12.73 -32.15 -12.00
N LEU A 395 13.79 -32.92 -12.29
CA LEU A 395 14.99 -32.40 -12.93
C LEU A 395 14.73 -32.06 -14.41
N ASP A 396 13.93 -32.88 -15.11
CA ASP A 396 13.53 -32.60 -16.49
C ASP A 396 12.64 -31.36 -16.59
N ALA A 397 11.74 -31.15 -15.61
CA ALA A 397 10.97 -29.91 -15.50
C ALA A 397 11.88 -28.68 -15.32
N LEU A 398 12.90 -28.77 -14.46
CA LEU A 398 13.87 -27.69 -14.26
C LEU A 398 14.72 -27.42 -15.51
N LEU A 399 15.12 -28.47 -16.25
CA LEU A 399 15.81 -28.31 -17.53
C LEU A 399 14.91 -27.65 -18.58
N ALA A 400 13.62 -27.97 -18.61
CA ALA A 400 12.66 -27.30 -19.49
C ALA A 400 12.54 -25.80 -19.16
N VAL A 401 12.55 -25.44 -17.87
CA VAL A 401 12.60 -24.04 -17.42
C VAL A 401 13.91 -23.38 -17.84
N LYS A 402 15.07 -24.04 -17.63
CA LYS A 402 16.39 -23.53 -18.04
C LYS A 402 16.43 -23.16 -19.53
N ARG A 403 15.93 -24.05 -20.39
CA ARG A 403 15.92 -23.86 -21.86
C ARG A 403 15.07 -22.67 -22.30
N ARG A 404 14.09 -22.26 -21.50
CA ARG A 404 13.16 -21.15 -21.79
C ARG A 404 13.20 -20.08 -20.69
N PHE A 405 14.32 -19.92 -20.00
CA PHE A 405 14.39 -19.14 -18.76
C PHE A 405 13.95 -17.68 -18.96
N SER A 406 14.31 -17.07 -20.09
CA SER A 406 13.87 -15.73 -20.48
C SER A 406 12.35 -15.54 -20.52
N ALA A 407 11.55 -16.61 -20.66
CA ALA A 407 10.09 -16.51 -20.65
C ALA A 407 9.49 -16.34 -19.24
N TYR A 408 10.29 -16.51 -18.19
CA TYR A 408 9.88 -16.36 -16.78
C TYR A 408 10.36 -15.03 -16.17
N LEU A 409 11.01 -14.19 -16.97
CA LEU A 409 11.53 -12.89 -16.56
C LEU A 409 10.65 -11.79 -17.17
N LEU A 410 10.56 -10.67 -16.46
CA LEU A 410 9.97 -9.45 -17.01
C LEU A 410 10.83 -8.92 -18.17
N PRO A 411 10.23 -8.15 -19.09
CA PRO A 411 10.98 -7.58 -20.21
C PRO A 411 12.23 -6.82 -19.76
N GLU A 412 12.12 -5.99 -18.72
CA GLU A 412 13.23 -5.17 -18.20
C GLU A 412 14.33 -6.04 -17.55
N GLU A 413 13.94 -7.10 -16.85
CA GLU A 413 14.85 -8.06 -16.22
C GLU A 413 15.64 -8.88 -17.25
N ASN A 414 15.05 -9.11 -18.43
CA ASN A 414 15.63 -9.95 -19.47
C ASN A 414 16.64 -9.18 -20.36
N GLU A 415 16.75 -7.87 -20.23
CA GLU A 415 17.66 -7.03 -21.02
C GLU A 415 19.13 -7.29 -20.68
N ASP A 416 19.47 -7.49 -19.41
CA ASP A 416 20.84 -7.73 -18.95
C ASP A 416 21.16 -9.22 -18.83
N PRO A 417 22.08 -9.79 -19.65
CA PRO A 417 22.57 -11.15 -19.50
C PRO A 417 23.11 -11.48 -18.11
N LYS A 418 23.67 -10.51 -17.38
CA LYS A 418 24.17 -10.72 -16.01
C LYS A 418 23.02 -10.91 -15.03
N PHE A 419 21.97 -10.10 -15.13
CA PHE A 419 20.77 -10.28 -14.31
C PHE A 419 20.15 -11.66 -14.53
N ARG A 420 20.05 -12.12 -15.78
CA ARG A 420 19.54 -13.46 -16.09
C ARG A 420 20.37 -14.57 -15.44
N ALA A 421 21.69 -14.43 -15.42
CA ALA A 421 22.56 -15.37 -14.72
C ALA A 421 22.34 -15.33 -13.20
N ILE A 422 22.19 -14.14 -12.61
CA ILE A 422 21.89 -13.97 -11.19
C ILE A 422 20.54 -14.60 -10.84
N ALA A 423 19.50 -14.32 -11.63
CA ALA A 423 18.16 -14.89 -11.46
C ALA A 423 18.18 -16.43 -11.50
N TRP A 424 18.95 -17.02 -12.43
CA TRP A 424 19.15 -18.47 -12.46
C TRP A 424 19.83 -18.97 -11.17
N GLN A 425 20.87 -18.28 -10.69
CA GLN A 425 21.53 -18.64 -9.44
C GLN A 425 20.61 -18.50 -8.22
N SER A 426 19.75 -17.48 -8.17
CA SER A 426 18.74 -17.31 -7.11
C SER A 426 17.76 -18.49 -7.09
N LEU A 427 17.33 -18.98 -8.26
CA LEU A 427 16.51 -20.19 -8.34
C LEU A 427 17.26 -21.43 -7.81
N LEU A 428 18.52 -21.63 -8.22
CA LEU A 428 19.32 -22.76 -7.73
C LEU A 428 19.56 -22.67 -6.22
N TRP A 429 19.78 -21.46 -5.70
CA TRP A 429 19.88 -21.20 -4.26
C TRP A 429 18.58 -21.55 -3.53
N ALA A 430 17.41 -21.16 -4.05
CA ALA A 430 16.13 -21.49 -3.43
C ALA A 430 15.93 -23.02 -3.28
N ILE A 431 16.47 -23.82 -4.20
CA ILE A 431 16.34 -25.28 -4.20
C ILE A 431 17.42 -25.95 -3.33
N TRP A 432 18.69 -25.58 -3.50
CA TRP A 432 19.83 -26.30 -2.91
C TRP A 432 20.58 -25.51 -1.84
N GLY A 433 20.31 -24.22 -1.64
CA GLY A 433 21.06 -23.32 -0.76
C GLY A 433 22.55 -23.30 -1.10
N GLN A 434 23.41 -23.23 -0.08
CA GLN A 434 24.87 -23.32 -0.22
C GLN A 434 25.38 -24.50 -1.07
N ALA A 435 24.58 -25.57 -1.26
CA ALA A 435 24.99 -26.68 -2.11
C ALA A 435 24.93 -26.35 -3.61
N SER A 436 24.24 -25.29 -4.04
CA SER A 436 24.25 -24.80 -5.43
C SER A 436 25.53 -24.05 -5.79
N GLU A 437 26.27 -23.55 -4.81
CA GLU A 437 27.52 -22.81 -5.02
C GLU A 437 28.57 -23.65 -5.75
N ASN A 438 29.57 -22.97 -6.33
CA ASN A 438 30.67 -23.61 -7.08
C ASN A 438 30.14 -24.55 -8.18
N GLY A 439 29.10 -24.11 -8.89
CA GLY A 439 28.44 -24.86 -9.96
C GLY A 439 27.84 -26.19 -9.49
N GLY A 440 27.29 -26.24 -8.28
CA GLY A 440 26.64 -27.44 -7.74
C GLY A 440 27.56 -28.66 -7.59
N SER A 441 28.88 -28.46 -7.54
CA SER A 441 29.85 -29.58 -7.57
C SER A 441 29.61 -30.62 -6.47
N LYS A 442 29.12 -30.19 -5.30
CA LYS A 442 28.73 -31.08 -4.19
C LYS A 442 27.51 -31.91 -4.57
N VAL A 443 26.47 -31.29 -5.13
CA VAL A 443 25.22 -31.96 -5.54
C VAL A 443 25.51 -33.00 -6.62
N ILE A 444 26.28 -32.65 -7.66
CA ILE A 444 26.66 -33.54 -8.77
C ILE A 444 27.44 -34.77 -8.26
N LYS A 445 28.39 -34.57 -7.34
CA LYS A 445 29.20 -35.67 -6.78
C LYS A 445 28.36 -36.67 -5.99
N THR A 446 27.38 -36.19 -5.23
CA THR A 446 26.51 -37.04 -4.40
C THR A 446 25.30 -37.60 -5.14
N ALA A 447 25.02 -37.13 -6.36
CA ALA A 447 23.88 -37.60 -7.14
C ALA A 447 24.02 -39.07 -7.58
N PRO A 448 22.91 -39.82 -7.63
CA PRO A 448 22.85 -41.14 -8.29
C PRO A 448 23.37 -41.07 -9.71
N LYS A 449 23.94 -42.18 -10.20
CA LYS A 449 24.61 -42.23 -11.51
C LYS A 449 23.65 -41.87 -12.64
N GLU A 450 22.40 -42.28 -12.51
CA GLU A 450 21.31 -42.13 -13.47
C GLU A 450 20.83 -40.67 -13.59
N LEU A 451 21.03 -39.85 -12.55
CA LEU A 451 20.62 -38.45 -12.53
C LEU A 451 21.78 -37.47 -12.75
N ARG A 452 23.03 -37.96 -12.72
CA ARG A 452 24.23 -37.10 -12.72
C ARG A 452 24.34 -36.21 -13.95
N GLU A 453 23.96 -36.71 -15.13
CA GLU A 453 23.96 -35.95 -16.39
C GLU A 453 23.01 -34.76 -16.31
N ARG A 454 21.79 -34.96 -15.81
CA ARG A 454 20.80 -33.89 -15.62
C ARG A 454 21.29 -32.81 -14.65
N TYR A 455 21.89 -33.22 -13.53
CA TYR A 455 22.50 -32.26 -12.60
C TYR A 455 23.62 -31.45 -13.27
N GLN A 456 24.46 -32.09 -14.10
CA GLN A 456 25.49 -31.37 -14.86
C GLN A 456 24.85 -30.35 -15.80
N GLU A 457 23.85 -30.73 -16.58
CA GLU A 457 23.12 -29.82 -17.48
C GLU A 457 22.40 -28.69 -16.74
N ILE A 458 21.99 -28.86 -15.47
CA ILE A 458 21.34 -27.80 -14.69
C ILE A 458 22.37 -26.77 -14.22
N PHE A 459 23.51 -27.21 -13.71
CA PHE A 459 24.51 -26.34 -13.08
C PHE A 459 25.54 -25.74 -14.04
N GLN A 460 25.80 -26.39 -15.18
CA GLN A 460 26.71 -25.93 -16.25
C GLN A 460 25.91 -25.27 -17.35
#